data_AF-A0A7H4GM34-F1
#
_entry.id   AF-A0A7H4GM34-F1
#
_cell.length_a   1.000
_cell.length_b   1.000
_cell.length_c   1.000
_cell.angle_alpha   90.00
_cell.angle_beta   90.00
_cell.angle_gamma   90.00
#
_symmetry.space_group_name_H-M   'P 1'
#
loop_
_entity.id
_entity.type
_entity.pdbx_description
1 polymer ?
#
loop_
_entity_poly.entity_id
_entity_poly.type
_entity_poly.pdbx_seq_one_letter_code
_entity_poly.pdbx_strand_id
1 'polypeptide(L)'
;MSSESRTTPEERAGLPGLLAAFAVDYLRWLALVPMVFSWALLLLVVVLMLAINFQGDIDSMLERAEPWVERWLGPVEQGEENGGEAETIVLTEQDFKPWVYRIWLFAALAGFLLGLLRSCLFGPWRPATIKRKILRAGLAAAACSALLFFAWLFGSEAYAGPAAGWIVMFIVFPLLAWGVSSASLGFSHLLDQIRPGVMRVVDRSALAVMRKVTATESQAGWRQ
;
A
#
# COMPACT_ATOMS: atom_id res chain seq x y z
N MET A 1 1.55 -41.49 17.40
CA MET A 1 0.73 -40.27 17.20
C MET A 1 0.65 -40.02 15.71
N SER A 2 -0.43 -40.47 15.08
CA SER A 2 -0.72 -40.23 13.66
C SER A 2 -0.96 -38.74 13.45
N SER A 3 -0.09 -38.09 12.66
CA SER A 3 -0.34 -36.73 12.22
C SER A 3 -1.47 -36.76 11.20
N GLU A 4 -2.71 -36.53 11.63
CA GLU A 4 -3.78 -36.17 10.70
C GLU A 4 -3.33 -34.90 9.97
N SER A 5 -2.97 -35.05 8.70
CA SER A 5 -2.68 -33.94 7.81
C SER A 5 -3.94 -33.09 7.70
N ARG A 6 -4.00 -31.99 8.44
CA ARG A 6 -5.06 -30.99 8.28
C ARG A 6 -4.92 -30.38 6.90
N THR A 7 -5.61 -30.97 5.93
CA THR A 7 -5.73 -30.41 4.59
C THR A 7 -6.31 -29.02 4.71
N THR A 8 -5.66 -28.03 4.11
CA THR A 8 -6.10 -26.64 4.24
C THR A 8 -7.43 -26.43 3.48
N PRO A 9 -8.25 -25.44 3.84
CA PRO A 9 -9.48 -25.14 3.11
C PRO A 9 -9.25 -24.90 1.61
N GLU A 10 -8.07 -24.40 1.24
CA GLU A 10 -7.68 -24.08 -0.13
C GLU A 10 -7.44 -25.35 -0.97
N GLU A 11 -6.92 -26.43 -0.38
CA GLU A 11 -6.73 -27.72 -1.07
C GLU A 11 -8.04 -28.40 -1.45
N ARG A 12 -9.15 -28.04 -0.78
CA ARG A 12 -10.49 -28.58 -1.04
C ARG A 12 -11.35 -27.66 -1.91
N ALA A 13 -10.88 -26.45 -2.18
CA ALA A 13 -11.66 -25.44 -2.89
C ALA A 13 -11.69 -25.76 -4.39
N GLY A 14 -12.86 -25.56 -5.01
CA GLY A 14 -12.94 -25.59 -6.46
C GLY A 14 -12.31 -24.34 -7.09
N LEU A 15 -12.08 -24.37 -8.40
CA LEU A 15 -11.70 -23.18 -9.18
C LEU A 15 -12.54 -21.93 -8.86
N PRO A 16 -13.89 -21.98 -8.78
CA PRO A 16 -14.67 -20.79 -8.48
C PRO A 16 -14.45 -20.27 -7.05
N GLY A 17 -14.29 -21.15 -6.06
CA GLY A 17 -13.89 -20.76 -4.71
C GLY A 17 -12.52 -20.09 -4.66
N LEU A 18 -11.54 -20.61 -5.41
CA LEU A 18 -10.20 -20.01 -5.52
C LEU A 18 -10.24 -18.61 -6.15
N LEU A 19 -11.04 -18.40 -7.20
CA LEU A 19 -11.24 -17.07 -7.81
C LEU A 19 -11.89 -16.10 -6.82
N ALA A 20 -12.85 -16.56 -6.03
CA ALA A 20 -13.47 -15.73 -5.00
C ALA A 20 -12.48 -15.37 -3.87
N ALA A 21 -11.63 -16.31 -3.46
CA ALA A 21 -10.55 -16.06 -2.51
C ALA A 21 -9.56 -15.01 -3.06
N PHE A 22 -9.17 -15.13 -4.33
CA PHE A 22 -8.31 -14.17 -5.02
C PHE A 22 -8.93 -12.77 -5.08
N ALA A 23 -10.23 -12.66 -5.39
CA ALA A 23 -10.95 -11.39 -5.39
C ALA A 23 -10.97 -10.73 -4.00
N VAL A 24 -11.19 -11.51 -2.93
CA VAL A 24 -11.12 -11.01 -1.55
C VAL A 24 -9.70 -10.56 -1.19
N ASP A 25 -8.67 -11.30 -1.61
CA ASP A 25 -7.28 -10.91 -1.39
C ASP A 25 -6.91 -9.61 -2.13
N TYR A 26 -7.46 -9.39 -3.32
CA TYR A 26 -7.31 -8.13 -4.04
C TYR A 26 -8.00 -6.96 -3.32
N LEU A 27 -9.25 -7.14 -2.86
CA LEU A 27 -9.96 -6.14 -2.06
C LEU A 27 -9.23 -5.80 -0.76
N ARG A 28 -8.57 -6.80 -0.15
CA ARG A 28 -7.73 -6.60 1.04
C ARG A 28 -6.58 -5.64 0.74
N TRP A 29 -5.89 -5.83 -0.39
CA TRP A 29 -4.82 -4.92 -0.80
C TRP A 29 -5.34 -3.52 -1.12
N LEU A 30 -6.50 -3.40 -1.78
CA LEU A 30 -7.15 -2.11 -2.03
C LEU A 30 -7.35 -1.31 -0.75
N ALA A 31 -7.76 -1.97 0.34
CA ALA A 31 -7.95 -1.35 1.65
C ALA A 31 -6.65 -0.97 2.37
N LEU A 32 -5.53 -1.62 2.04
CA LEU A 32 -4.21 -1.32 2.60
C LEU A 32 -3.49 -0.17 1.87
N VAL A 33 -3.89 0.14 0.63
CA VAL A 33 -3.24 1.22 -0.15
C VAL A 33 -3.31 2.60 0.55
N PRO A 34 -4.43 3.05 1.11
CA PRO A 34 -4.48 4.32 1.87
C PRO A 34 -3.47 4.38 3.01
N MET A 35 -3.27 3.26 3.71
CA MET A 35 -2.22 3.14 4.73
C MET A 35 -0.84 3.39 4.11
N VAL A 36 -0.49 2.70 3.02
CA VAL A 36 0.81 2.87 2.34
C VAL A 36 1.02 4.32 1.89
N PHE A 37 0.02 4.94 1.25
CA PHE A 37 0.10 6.35 0.85
C PHE A 37 0.27 7.29 2.04
N SER A 38 -0.47 7.07 3.12
CA SER A 38 -0.36 7.92 4.31
C SER A 38 1.04 7.87 4.93
N TRP A 39 1.66 6.69 5.00
CA TRP A 39 3.04 6.54 5.45
C TRP A 39 4.05 7.14 4.47
N ALA A 40 3.88 6.92 3.17
CA ALA A 40 4.77 7.48 2.15
C ALA A 40 4.76 9.02 2.20
N LEU A 41 3.57 9.63 2.33
CA LEU A 41 3.42 11.07 2.47
C LEU A 41 4.05 11.58 3.78
N LEU A 42 3.82 10.89 4.90
CA LEU A 42 4.43 11.27 6.18
C LEU A 42 5.96 11.20 6.12
N LEU A 43 6.50 10.13 5.56
CA LEU A 43 7.94 9.98 5.37
C LEU A 43 8.51 11.02 4.41
N LEU A 44 7.78 11.38 3.35
CA LEU A 44 8.16 12.46 2.45
C LEU A 44 8.25 13.79 3.19
N VAL A 45 7.26 14.13 4.01
CA VAL A 45 7.28 15.36 4.84
C VAL A 45 8.48 15.36 5.79
N VAL A 46 8.73 14.22 6.44
CA VAL A 46 9.92 14.03 7.29
C VAL A 46 11.21 14.28 6.52
N VAL A 47 11.37 13.66 5.35
CA VAL A 47 12.56 13.80 4.51
C VAL A 47 12.71 15.23 4.02
N LEU A 48 11.63 15.90 3.62
CA LEU A 48 11.65 17.30 3.20
C LEU A 48 12.07 18.23 4.34
N MET A 49 11.54 18.03 5.56
CA MET A 49 11.97 18.81 6.72
C MET A 49 13.45 18.61 7.04
N LEU A 50 13.92 17.36 7.01
CA LEU A 50 15.35 17.08 7.18
C LEU A 50 16.17 17.73 6.06
N ALA A 51 15.73 17.63 4.81
CA ALA A 51 16.42 18.22 3.69
C ALA A 51 16.53 19.74 3.82
N ILE A 52 15.46 20.41 4.24
CA ILE A 52 15.46 21.86 4.51
C ILE A 52 16.47 22.21 5.62
N ASN A 53 16.53 21.41 6.68
CA ASN A 53 17.47 21.66 7.78
C ASN A 53 18.93 21.43 7.40
N PHE A 54 19.18 20.47 6.53
CA PHE A 54 20.52 20.03 6.13
C PHE A 54 20.86 20.48 4.71
N GLN A 55 20.26 21.56 4.20
CA GLN A 55 20.53 22.06 2.84
C GLN A 55 22.03 22.25 2.60
N GLY A 56 22.73 22.93 3.51
CA GLY A 56 24.17 23.14 3.37
C GLY A 56 25.00 21.86 3.36
N ASP A 57 24.61 20.84 4.14
CA ASP A 57 25.28 19.54 4.13
C ASP A 57 24.95 18.75 2.85
N ILE A 58 23.71 18.81 2.38
CA ILE A 58 23.25 18.16 1.15
C ILE A 58 23.98 18.76 -0.06
N ASP A 59 24.10 20.08 -0.14
CA ASP A 59 24.83 20.75 -1.23
C ASP A 59 26.29 20.30 -1.25
N SER A 60 26.93 20.25 -0.08
CA SER A 60 28.31 19.75 0.02
C SER A 60 28.45 18.26 -0.35
N MET A 61 27.43 17.43 -0.07
CA MET A 61 27.41 16.03 -0.49
C MET A 61 27.17 15.90 -1.99
N LEU A 62 26.32 16.75 -2.57
CA LEU A 62 26.03 16.77 -4.00
C LEU A 62 27.27 17.17 -4.79
N GLU A 63 27.98 18.22 -4.37
CA GLU A 63 29.26 18.63 -4.95
C GLU A 63 30.30 17.50 -4.90
N ARG A 64 30.32 16.71 -3.83
CA ARG A 64 31.20 15.53 -3.73
C ARG A 64 30.73 14.36 -4.60
N ALA A 65 29.43 14.25 -4.86
CA ALA A 65 28.84 13.19 -5.66
C ALA A 65 28.88 13.50 -7.17
N GLU A 66 28.98 14.77 -7.54
CA GLU A 66 29.01 15.26 -8.92
C GLU A 66 29.97 14.47 -9.83
N PRO A 67 31.24 14.19 -9.48
CA PRO A 67 32.16 13.45 -10.35
C PRO A 67 31.72 11.99 -10.59
N TRP A 68 30.93 11.43 -9.66
CA TRP A 68 30.40 10.09 -9.79
C TRP A 68 29.15 10.07 -10.67
N VAL A 69 28.29 11.09 -10.52
CA VAL A 69 27.08 11.29 -11.32
C VAL A 69 27.44 11.54 -12.79
N GLU A 70 28.40 12.44 -13.07
CA GLU A 70 28.89 12.73 -14.42
C GLU A 70 29.46 11.49 -15.12
N ARG A 71 30.09 10.57 -14.38
CA ARG A 71 30.60 9.32 -14.93
C ARG A 71 29.48 8.39 -15.42
N TRP A 72 28.33 8.39 -14.75
CA TRP A 72 27.21 7.50 -15.07
C TRP A 72 26.27 8.09 -16.11
N LEU A 73 25.99 9.40 -16.03
CA LEU A 73 25.01 10.08 -16.87
C LEU A 73 25.64 10.79 -18.08
N GLY A 74 26.97 10.85 -18.12
CA GLY A 74 27.70 11.68 -19.07
C GLY A 74 27.75 13.15 -18.62
N PRO A 75 28.59 13.97 -19.27
CA PRO A 75 28.60 15.41 -19.00
C PRO A 75 27.21 15.97 -19.28
N VAL A 76 26.63 16.65 -18.28
CA VAL A 76 25.36 17.34 -18.45
C VAL A 76 25.62 18.50 -19.41
N GLU A 77 25.16 18.37 -20.65
CA GLU A 77 25.11 19.53 -21.54
C GLU A 77 24.22 20.56 -20.86
N GLN A 78 24.78 21.71 -20.52
CA GLN A 78 24.04 22.87 -20.05
C GLN A 78 23.15 23.32 -21.21
N GLY A 79 21.98 22.70 -21.33
CA GLY A 79 21.00 23.06 -22.34
C GLY A 79 20.69 24.53 -22.19
N GLU A 80 20.91 25.30 -23.25
CA GLU A 80 20.45 26.69 -23.34
C GLU A 80 19.00 26.72 -22.86
N GLU A 81 18.73 27.54 -21.84
CA GLU A 81 17.38 27.79 -21.33
C GLU A 81 16.54 28.33 -22.49
N ASN A 82 15.88 27.42 -23.20
CA ASN A 82 14.84 27.78 -24.15
C ASN A 82 13.71 28.38 -23.31
N GLY A 83 13.65 29.72 -23.34
CA GLY A 83 12.58 30.55 -22.77
C GLY A 83 11.24 30.34 -23.47
N GLY A 84 10.80 29.09 -23.56
CA GLY A 84 9.44 28.74 -23.91
C GLY A 84 8.52 29.30 -22.84
N GLU A 85 7.61 30.18 -23.25
CA GLU A 85 6.55 30.70 -22.40
C GLU A 85 5.90 29.53 -21.65
N ALA A 86 5.95 29.59 -20.31
CA ALA A 86 5.41 28.56 -19.45
C ALA A 86 3.90 28.48 -19.66
N GLU A 87 3.46 27.60 -20.57
CA GLU A 87 2.07 27.28 -20.78
C GLU A 87 1.52 26.76 -19.45
N THR A 88 0.72 27.58 -18.79
CA THR A 88 0.16 27.24 -17.48
C THR A 88 -0.82 26.10 -17.66
N ILE A 89 -0.37 24.87 -17.36
CA ILE A 89 -1.21 23.68 -17.36
C ILE A 89 -2.28 23.86 -16.27
N VAL A 90 -3.50 24.23 -16.68
CA VAL A 90 -4.64 24.32 -15.77
C VAL A 90 -5.16 22.90 -15.53
N LEU A 91 -4.63 22.24 -14.50
CA LEU A 91 -5.16 20.96 -14.02
C LEU A 91 -6.56 21.19 -13.42
N THR A 92 -7.60 20.70 -14.09
CA THR A 92 -8.95 20.77 -13.54
C THR A 92 -9.22 19.61 -12.56
N GLU A 93 -10.11 19.81 -11.59
CA GLU A 93 -10.47 18.77 -10.60
C GLU A 93 -10.99 17.47 -11.27
N GLN A 94 -11.60 17.60 -12.45
CA GLN A 94 -12.14 16.48 -13.22
C GLN A 94 -11.02 15.57 -13.76
N ASP A 95 -9.82 16.10 -14.01
CA ASP A 95 -8.68 15.34 -14.50
C ASP A 95 -7.93 14.62 -13.37
N PHE A 96 -7.96 15.20 -12.17
CA PHE A 96 -7.24 14.68 -11.02
C PHE A 96 -7.87 13.39 -10.47
N LYS A 97 -9.20 13.34 -10.33
CA LYS A 97 -9.89 12.19 -9.72
C LYS A 97 -9.63 10.86 -10.46
N PRO A 98 -9.81 10.76 -11.79
CA PRO A 98 -9.53 9.53 -12.52
C PRO A 98 -8.08 9.09 -12.37
N TRP A 99 -7.15 10.05 -12.35
CA TRP A 99 -5.73 9.75 -12.20
C TRP A 99 -5.40 9.16 -10.84
N VAL A 100 -5.96 9.73 -9.76
CA VAL A 100 -5.82 9.19 -8.40
C VAL A 100 -6.37 7.77 -8.31
N TYR A 101 -7.55 7.50 -8.87
CA TYR A 101 -8.12 6.15 -8.87
C TYR A 101 -7.27 5.15 -9.66
N ARG A 102 -6.69 5.57 -10.79
CA ARG A 102 -5.78 4.72 -11.57
C ARG A 102 -4.54 4.37 -10.77
N ILE A 103 -3.88 5.36 -10.18
CA ILE A 103 -2.70 5.15 -9.33
C ILE A 103 -3.04 4.23 -8.17
N TRP A 104 -4.19 4.45 -7.51
CA TRP A 104 -4.65 3.59 -6.43
C TRP A 104 -4.82 2.15 -6.91
N LEU A 105 -5.50 1.93 -8.04
CA LEU A 105 -5.71 0.60 -8.61
C LEU A 105 -4.38 -0.09 -8.94
N PHE A 106 -3.45 0.61 -9.59
CA PHE A 106 -2.14 0.07 -9.94
C PHE A 106 -1.27 -0.20 -8.70
N ALA A 107 -1.31 0.66 -7.69
CA ALA A 107 -0.62 0.44 -6.42
C ALA A 107 -1.18 -0.79 -5.68
N ALA A 108 -2.51 -0.97 -5.70
CA ALA A 108 -3.16 -2.16 -5.12
C ALA A 108 -2.73 -3.43 -5.85
N LEU A 109 -2.74 -3.40 -7.18
CA LEU A 109 -2.31 -4.52 -8.01
C LEU A 109 -0.83 -4.86 -7.80
N ALA A 110 0.05 -3.86 -7.78
CA ALA A 110 1.48 -4.05 -7.52
C ALA A 110 1.73 -4.64 -6.12
N GLY A 111 1.06 -4.11 -5.09
CA GLY A 111 1.12 -4.64 -3.73
C GLY A 111 0.65 -6.10 -3.67
N PHE A 112 -0.45 -6.40 -4.34
CA PHE A 112 -0.98 -7.76 -4.46
C PHE A 112 0.03 -8.72 -5.12
N LEU A 113 0.60 -8.35 -6.27
CA LEU A 113 1.60 -9.15 -6.98
C LEU A 113 2.87 -9.37 -6.14
N LEU A 114 3.35 -8.33 -5.45
CA LEU A 114 4.47 -8.46 -4.51
C LEU A 114 4.13 -9.40 -3.35
N GLY A 115 2.90 -9.36 -2.85
CA GLY A 115 2.42 -10.27 -1.82
C GLY A 115 2.42 -11.73 -2.28
N LEU A 116 1.98 -12.00 -3.52
CA LEU A 116 2.04 -13.32 -4.14
C LEU A 116 3.49 -13.79 -4.34
N LEU A 117 4.32 -12.95 -4.97
CA LEU A 117 5.72 -13.25 -5.22
C LEU A 117 6.47 -13.56 -3.93
N ARG A 118 6.25 -12.76 -2.88
CA ARG A 118 6.82 -12.99 -1.56
C ARG A 118 6.36 -14.32 -0.95
N SER A 119 5.08 -14.64 -1.05
CA SER A 119 4.53 -15.91 -0.50
C SER A 119 5.08 -17.12 -1.25
N CYS A 120 5.36 -16.97 -2.56
CA CYS A 120 6.03 -17.98 -3.36
C CYS A 120 7.50 -18.17 -2.93
N LEU A 121 8.23 -17.08 -2.70
CA LEU A 121 9.66 -17.12 -2.34
C LEU A 121 9.93 -17.57 -0.90
N PHE A 122 9.11 -17.15 0.06
CA PHE A 122 9.37 -17.35 1.50
C PHE A 122 8.37 -18.29 2.19
N GLY A 123 7.39 -18.81 1.44
CA GLY A 123 6.35 -19.67 1.97
C GLY A 123 5.25 -18.94 2.77
N PRO A 124 4.29 -19.70 3.34
CA PRO A 124 3.14 -19.14 4.05
C PRO A 124 3.57 -18.44 5.35
N TRP A 125 3.42 -17.12 5.38
CA TRP A 125 3.76 -16.30 6.54
C TRP A 125 2.74 -16.50 7.67
N ARG A 126 3.20 -16.72 8.92
CA ARG A 126 2.30 -16.71 10.08
C ARG A 126 1.79 -15.28 10.33
N PRO A 127 0.51 -14.98 10.08
CA PRO A 127 0.02 -13.61 10.19
C PRO A 127 0.22 -13.10 11.62
N ALA A 128 0.89 -11.95 11.75
CA ALA A 128 0.99 -11.29 13.05
C ALA A 128 -0.42 -10.91 13.53
N THR A 129 -0.65 -11.04 14.83
CA THR A 129 -1.93 -10.65 15.43
C THR A 129 -2.21 -9.16 15.15
N ILE A 130 -3.48 -8.81 14.92
CA ILE A 130 -3.88 -7.43 14.61
C ILE A 130 -3.39 -6.44 15.67
N LYS A 131 -3.44 -6.83 16.95
CA LYS A 131 -2.91 -6.06 18.09
C LYS A 131 -1.45 -5.66 17.89
N ARG A 132 -0.60 -6.59 17.44
CA ARG A 132 0.83 -6.32 17.18
C ARG A 132 1.02 -5.40 15.97
N LYS A 133 0.19 -5.53 14.92
CA LYS A 133 0.27 -4.66 13.75
C LYS A 133 -0.09 -3.21 14.11
N ILE A 134 -1.19 -3.00 14.84
CA ILE A 134 -1.62 -1.68 15.31
C ILE A 134 -0.57 -1.07 16.26
N LEU A 135 -0.02 -1.88 17.18
CA LEU A 135 1.02 -1.42 18.09
C LEU A 135 2.27 -0.95 17.33
N ARG A 136 2.75 -1.73 16.34
CA ARG A 136 3.89 -1.34 15.51
C ARG A 136 3.64 -0.06 14.73
N ALA A 137 2.45 0.09 14.14
CA ALA A 137 2.07 1.32 13.46
C ALA A 137 2.06 2.51 14.43
N GLY A 138 1.58 2.33 15.66
CA GLY A 138 1.60 3.36 16.70
C GLY A 138 3.02 3.75 17.12
N LEU A 139 3.91 2.76 17.31
CA LEU A 139 5.33 3.02 17.61
C LEU A 139 6.04 3.75 16.46
N ALA A 140 5.75 3.37 15.21
CA ALA A 140 6.29 4.06 14.04
C ALA A 140 5.79 5.52 13.97
N ALA A 141 4.53 5.77 14.33
CA ALA A 141 3.97 7.12 14.32
C ALA A 141 4.61 7.98 15.42
N ALA A 142 4.78 7.42 16.62
CA ALA A 142 5.49 8.08 17.72
C ALA A 142 6.94 8.39 17.35
N ALA A 143 7.64 7.46 16.67
CA ALA A 143 8.99 7.69 16.18
C ALA A 143 9.04 8.80 15.13
N CYS A 144 8.08 8.86 14.20
CA CYS A 144 7.98 9.96 13.23
C CYS A 144 7.72 11.30 13.91
N SER A 145 6.82 11.36 14.90
CA SER A 145 6.62 12.56 15.70
C SER A 145 7.92 13.01 16.37
N ALA A 146 8.62 12.10 17.04
CA ALA A 146 9.89 12.41 17.71
C ALA A 146 10.95 12.95 16.72
N LEU A 147 11.00 12.38 15.51
CA LEU A 147 11.94 12.79 14.48
C LEU A 147 11.58 14.15 13.85
N LEU A 148 10.29 14.45 13.66
CA LEU A 148 9.82 15.78 13.27
C LEU A 148 10.15 16.83 14.34
N PHE A 149 9.94 16.50 15.61
CA PHE A 149 10.34 17.35 16.73
C PHE A 149 11.85 17.60 16.77
N PHE A 150 12.65 16.55 16.56
CA PHE A 150 14.09 16.65 16.47
C PHE A 150 14.50 17.56 15.31
N ALA A 151 13.96 17.33 14.11
CA ALA A 151 14.21 18.19 12.96
C ALA A 151 13.88 19.66 13.27
N TRP A 152 12.72 19.93 13.86
CA TRP A 152 12.34 21.29 14.22
C TRP A 152 13.27 21.94 15.25
N LEU A 153 13.71 21.18 16.28
CA LEU A 153 14.58 21.70 17.32
C LEU A 153 15.94 22.15 16.77
N PHE A 154 16.52 21.37 15.85
CA PHE A 154 17.83 21.66 15.26
C PHE A 154 17.78 22.61 14.06
N GLY A 155 16.61 22.79 13.44
CA GLY A 155 16.40 23.66 12.29
C GLY A 155 15.53 24.89 12.58
N SER A 156 15.33 25.25 13.85
CA SER A 156 14.30 26.23 14.26
C SER A 156 14.39 27.58 13.54
N GLU A 157 15.58 27.98 13.09
CA GLU A 157 15.81 29.21 12.32
C GLU A 157 15.19 29.18 10.90
N ALA A 158 15.05 28.00 10.30
CA ALA A 158 14.45 27.83 8.97
C ALA A 158 12.90 27.82 9.00
N TYR A 159 12.29 27.68 10.19
CA TYR A 159 10.84 27.54 10.33
C TYR A 159 10.20 28.82 10.84
N ALA A 160 9.64 29.62 9.93
CA ALA A 160 8.79 30.75 10.30
C ALA A 160 7.43 30.27 10.83
N GLY A 161 6.92 30.90 11.90
CA GLY A 161 5.56 30.69 12.41
C GLY A 161 5.50 30.35 13.90
N PRO A 162 4.28 30.28 14.47
CA PRO A 162 4.09 30.00 15.90
C PRO A 162 4.48 28.55 16.22
N ALA A 163 5.28 28.35 17.27
CA ALA A 163 5.70 27.02 17.73
C ALA A 163 4.52 26.06 17.99
N ALA A 164 3.39 26.60 18.47
CA ALA A 164 2.17 25.83 18.66
C ALA A 164 1.65 25.18 17.36
N GLY A 165 1.74 25.88 16.22
CA GLY A 165 1.32 25.34 14.92
C GLY A 165 2.15 24.13 14.52
N TRP A 166 3.48 24.22 14.68
CA TRP A 166 4.42 23.13 14.41
C TRP A 166 4.19 21.92 15.32
N ILE A 167 4.04 22.15 16.64
CA ILE A 167 3.76 21.10 17.62
C ILE A 167 2.48 20.33 17.25
N VAL A 168 1.41 21.06 16.92
CA VAL A 168 0.15 20.45 16.47
C VAL A 168 0.38 19.61 15.21
N MET A 169 1.15 20.13 14.25
CA MET A 169 1.50 19.41 13.01
C MET A 169 2.22 18.08 13.30
N PHE A 170 3.25 18.09 14.15
CA PHE A 170 4.07 16.92 14.46
C PHE A 170 3.31 15.81 15.21
N ILE A 171 2.21 16.16 15.85
CA ILE A 171 1.33 15.20 16.53
C ILE A 171 0.23 14.74 15.58
N VAL A 172 -0.47 15.67 14.93
CA VAL A 172 -1.67 15.38 14.14
C VAL A 172 -1.34 14.56 12.89
N PHE A 173 -0.27 14.87 12.15
CA PHE A 173 0.06 14.13 10.93
C PHE A 173 0.40 12.65 11.19
N PRO A 174 1.31 12.31 12.12
CA PRO A 174 1.55 10.91 12.49
C PRO A 174 0.32 10.22 13.09
N LEU A 175 -0.49 10.94 13.88
CA LEU A 175 -1.73 10.38 14.44
C LEU A 175 -2.75 10.05 13.35
N LEU A 176 -2.89 10.90 12.32
CA LEU A 176 -3.72 10.64 11.15
C LEU A 176 -3.23 9.40 10.38
N ALA A 177 -1.92 9.30 10.12
CA ALA A 177 -1.33 8.12 9.46
C ALA A 177 -1.59 6.83 10.27
N TRP A 178 -1.46 6.89 11.60
CA TRP A 178 -1.81 5.79 12.48
C TRP A 178 -3.31 5.46 12.46
N GLY A 179 -4.19 6.46 12.44
CA GLY A 179 -5.63 6.28 12.34
C GLY A 179 -6.04 5.60 11.04
N VAL A 180 -5.53 6.07 9.89
CA VAL A 180 -5.71 5.45 8.57
C VAL A 180 -5.20 4.01 8.59
N SER A 181 -4.01 3.79 9.15
CA SER A 181 -3.43 2.44 9.28
C SER A 181 -4.33 1.52 10.09
N SER A 182 -4.86 1.99 11.21
CA SER A 182 -5.72 1.21 12.09
C SER A 182 -7.04 0.84 11.40
N ALA A 183 -7.65 1.77 10.67
CA ALA A 183 -8.85 1.53 9.87
C ALA A 183 -8.58 0.52 8.74
N SER A 184 -7.51 0.71 7.95
CA SER A 184 -7.10 -0.19 6.88
C SER A 184 -6.80 -1.60 7.38
N LEU A 185 -6.08 -1.74 8.50
CA LEU A 185 -5.77 -3.03 9.12
C LEU A 185 -7.03 -3.70 9.68
N GLY A 186 -7.96 -2.92 10.26
CA GLY A 186 -9.25 -3.41 10.73
C GLY A 186 -10.09 -3.98 9.59
N PHE A 187 -10.22 -3.25 8.48
CA PHE A 187 -10.96 -3.70 7.31
C PHE A 187 -10.30 -4.91 6.64
N SER A 188 -8.98 -4.90 6.50
CA SER A 188 -8.22 -6.07 6.03
C SER A 188 -8.49 -7.30 6.89
N HIS A 189 -8.56 -7.15 8.21
CA HIS A 189 -8.84 -8.27 9.11
C HIS A 189 -10.27 -8.78 8.99
N LEU A 190 -11.25 -7.87 8.80
CA LEU A 190 -12.63 -8.25 8.53
C LEU A 190 -12.75 -9.06 7.24
N LEU A 191 -12.06 -8.65 6.18
CA LEU A 191 -12.02 -9.40 4.91
C LEU A 191 -11.40 -10.80 5.09
N ASP A 192 -10.32 -10.91 5.87
CA ASP A 192 -9.70 -12.21 6.18
C ASP A 192 -10.69 -13.15 6.91
N GLN A 193 -11.56 -12.62 7.78
CA GLN A 193 -12.59 -13.41 8.47
C GLN A 193 -13.72 -13.87 7.53
N ILE A 194 -14.07 -13.05 6.54
CA ILE A 194 -15.16 -13.33 5.59
C ILE A 194 -14.71 -14.29 4.47
N ARG A 195 -13.42 -14.28 4.09
CA ARG A 195 -12.83 -15.08 3.01
C ARG A 195 -13.26 -16.56 3.01
N PRO A 196 -13.18 -17.32 4.13
CA PRO A 196 -13.57 -18.74 4.14
C PRO A 196 -15.09 -18.95 3.99
N GLY A 197 -15.90 -17.96 4.39
CA GLY A 197 -17.35 -17.97 4.19
C GLY A 197 -17.70 -17.82 2.72
N VAL A 198 -17.13 -16.82 2.07
CA VAL A 198 -17.34 -16.52 0.64
C VAL A 198 -16.92 -17.71 -0.23
N MET A 199 -15.74 -18.28 0.01
CA MET A 199 -15.24 -19.44 -0.74
C MET A 199 -16.22 -20.62 -0.69
N ARG A 200 -16.73 -20.96 0.51
CA ARG A 200 -17.71 -22.05 0.69
C ARG A 200 -19.04 -21.77 0.00
N VAL A 201 -19.52 -20.53 0.00
CA VAL A 201 -20.79 -20.16 -0.66
C VAL A 201 -20.66 -20.26 -2.17
N VAL A 202 -19.54 -19.80 -2.73
CA VAL A 202 -19.28 -19.84 -4.17
C VAL A 202 -19.12 -21.28 -4.65
N ASP A 203 -18.36 -22.12 -3.94
CA ASP A 203 -18.20 -23.53 -4.29
C ASP A 203 -19.54 -24.29 -4.24
N ARG A 204 -20.37 -24.06 -3.21
CA ARG A 204 -21.70 -24.67 -3.12
C ARG A 204 -22.60 -24.27 -4.28
N SER A 205 -22.57 -22.98 -4.65
CA SER A 205 -23.34 -22.47 -5.78
C SER A 205 -22.90 -23.11 -7.09
N ALA A 206 -21.59 -23.22 -7.32
CA ALA A 206 -21.04 -23.86 -8.51
C ALA A 206 -21.41 -25.35 -8.61
N LEU A 207 -21.32 -26.08 -7.49
CA LEU A 207 -21.73 -27.49 -7.44
C LEU A 207 -23.23 -27.68 -7.69
N ALA A 208 -24.07 -26.78 -7.16
CA ALA A 208 -25.51 -26.82 -7.40
C ALA A 208 -25.86 -26.57 -8.87
N VAL A 209 -25.14 -25.67 -9.54
CA VAL A 209 -25.30 -25.42 -10.99
C VAL A 209 -24.86 -26.64 -11.80
N MET A 210 -23.67 -27.20 -11.52
CA MET A 210 -23.19 -28.39 -12.24
C MET A 210 -24.14 -29.58 -12.08
N ARG A 211 -24.66 -29.84 -10.88
CA ARG A 211 -25.66 -30.91 -10.66
C ARG A 211 -26.93 -30.72 -11.48
N LYS A 212 -27.40 -29.47 -11.64
CA LYS A 212 -28.57 -29.18 -12.47
C LYS A 212 -28.28 -29.46 -13.94
N VAL A 213 -27.13 -29.03 -14.45
CA VAL A 213 -26.72 -29.28 -15.85
C VAL A 213 -26.63 -30.78 -16.14
N THR A 214 -25.96 -31.56 -15.29
CA THR A 214 -25.84 -33.02 -15.47
C THR A 214 -27.19 -33.73 -15.37
N ALA A 215 -28.11 -33.27 -14.52
CA ALA A 215 -29.46 -33.83 -14.44
C ALA A 215 -30.26 -33.58 -15.72
N THR A 216 -30.12 -32.39 -16.33
CA THR A 216 -30.78 -32.06 -17.61
C THR A 216 -30.22 -32.87 -18.77
N GLU A 217 -28.90 -33.07 -18.83
CA GLU A 217 -28.26 -33.92 -19.86
C GLU A 217 -28.68 -35.38 -19.74
N SER A 218 -28.74 -35.91 -18.51
CA SER A 218 -29.23 -37.27 -18.25
C SER A 218 -30.64 -37.46 -18.79
N GLN A 219 -31.57 -36.53 -18.51
CA GLN A 219 -32.94 -36.59 -19.02
C GLN A 219 -33.05 -36.50 -20.54
N ALA A 220 -32.15 -35.77 -21.20
CA ALA A 220 -32.12 -35.67 -22.66
C ALA A 220 -31.67 -36.98 -23.33
N GLY A 221 -30.73 -37.71 -22.72
CA GLY A 221 -30.23 -39.00 -23.24
C GLY A 221 -31.25 -40.13 -23.24
N TRP A 222 -32.23 -40.12 -22.32
CA TRP A 222 -33.30 -41.14 -22.27
C TRP A 222 -34.37 -41.02 -23.36
N ARG A 223 -34.36 -39.93 -24.14
CA ARG A 223 -35.35 -39.67 -25.20
C ARG A 223 -34.87 -40.06 -26.60
N GLN A 224 -33.67 -40.62 -26.74
CA GLN A 224 -33.12 -41.16 -27.98
C GLN A 224 -33.17 -42.69 -27.94
#